data_AF-A0A7M7KX65-F1
#
_entry.id   AF-A0A7M7KX65-F1
#
_cell.length_a   1.000
_cell.length_b   1.000
_cell.length_c   1.000
_cell.angle_alpha   90.00
_cell.angle_beta   90.00
_cell.angle_gamma   90.00
#
_symmetry.space_group_name_H-M   'P 1'
#
loop_
_entity.id
_entity.type
_entity.pdbx_description
1 polymer ?
#
loop_
_entity_poly.entity_id
_entity_poly.type
_entity_poly.pdbx_seq_one_letter_code
_entity_poly.pdbx_strand_id
1 'polypeptide(L)'
;MAARGEQGLERVRVKLEQCLKDRDFYHAHQMYRTLYFRLSRQLKWSQSADVMFEGSEKLLVNGELNSGADLASLFVEVLNKGKIPASADVIQRLAKLHSMMKAHSPERMAFTVKCIEYSSAWAPTEAGTVLETMRGNDRVSSNRNTESLSVMNAASPSVSATPRKGCSFGHPDLHRLLAINFWQEKNFSDARYHFIHSTDGTNFARMLVEFHTSRGYRSEVDLFIAQAVLQFLCLKNQQTATVAFLVYTRGHPAVQGAPPFALPLLNFLWFLLLAVESRAKLAIFTLLCDKYRSSLDRDPTYRLYLEKIGQIFFGKQPSHGRETSGMFGGGFLGNMINQLMAGLGDDMDEDEELSISTEDVD
;
A
#
# COMPACT_ATOMS: atom_id res chain seq x y z
N MET A 1 -34.27 29.27 0.86
CA MET A 1 -34.42 27.83 1.15
C MET A 1 -33.19 27.19 1.79
N ALA A 2 -31.95 27.62 1.47
CA ALA A 2 -30.72 27.09 2.06
C ALA A 2 -30.65 27.21 3.60
N ALA A 3 -31.01 28.38 4.16
CA ALA A 3 -30.98 28.64 5.61
C ALA A 3 -31.88 27.69 6.44
N ARG A 4 -33.00 27.22 5.87
CA ARG A 4 -33.93 26.31 6.55
C ARG A 4 -33.37 24.87 6.59
N GLY A 5 -32.53 24.51 5.61
CA GLY A 5 -31.84 23.22 5.56
C GLY A 5 -30.68 23.13 6.55
N GLU A 6 -29.93 24.21 6.73
CA GLU A 6 -28.83 24.30 7.71
C GLU A 6 -29.33 24.23 9.16
N GLN A 7 -30.41 24.96 9.49
CA GLN A 7 -31.04 24.85 10.81
C GLN A 7 -31.55 23.43 11.12
N GLY A 8 -32.00 22.70 10.11
CA GLY A 8 -32.42 21.30 10.26
C GLY A 8 -31.26 20.34 10.50
N LEU A 9 -30.08 20.61 9.93
CA LEU A 9 -28.86 19.84 10.16
C LEU A 9 -28.31 20.07 11.56
N GLU A 10 -28.33 21.31 12.03
CA GLU A 10 -27.84 21.66 13.37
C GLU A 10 -28.65 20.98 14.47
N ARG A 11 -29.99 20.96 14.36
CA ARG A 11 -30.84 20.21 15.29
C ARG A 11 -30.53 18.71 15.32
N VAL A 12 -30.19 18.13 14.16
CA VAL A 12 -29.82 16.71 14.07
C VAL A 12 -28.45 16.48 14.72
N ARG A 13 -27.49 17.40 14.58
CA ARG A 13 -26.18 17.34 15.27
C ARG A 13 -26.34 17.36 16.78
N VAL A 14 -27.11 18.31 17.32
CA VAL A 14 -27.39 18.39 18.76
C VAL A 14 -28.03 17.10 19.29
N LYS A 15 -29.01 16.56 18.55
CA LYS A 15 -29.65 15.30 18.95
C LYS A 15 -28.71 14.09 18.84
N LEU A 16 -27.83 14.05 17.83
CA LEU A 16 -26.79 13.02 17.71
C LEU A 16 -25.85 13.03 18.91
N GLU A 17 -25.36 14.21 19.30
CA GLU A 17 -24.52 14.36 20.48
C GLU A 17 -25.23 13.90 21.75
N GLN A 18 -26.53 14.19 21.88
CA GLN A 18 -27.32 13.73 23.01
C GLN A 18 -27.45 12.20 23.02
N CYS A 19 -27.80 11.57 21.90
CA CYS A 19 -27.86 10.10 21.80
C CYS A 19 -26.51 9.45 22.17
N LEU A 20 -25.39 10.03 21.73
CA LEU A 20 -24.06 9.53 22.08
C LEU A 20 -23.77 9.67 23.58
N LYS A 21 -24.15 10.79 24.21
CA LYS A 21 -24.01 10.99 25.66
C LYS A 21 -24.88 10.00 26.45
N ASP A 22 -26.08 9.74 25.97
CA ASP A 22 -27.03 8.82 26.58
C ASP A 22 -26.71 7.34 26.28
N ARG A 23 -25.62 7.07 25.54
CA ARG A 23 -25.22 5.74 25.06
C ARG A 23 -26.29 5.04 24.21
N ASP A 24 -27.17 5.81 23.59
CA ASP A 24 -28.17 5.34 22.64
C ASP A 24 -27.56 5.24 21.23
N PHE A 25 -26.60 4.32 21.10
CA PHE A 25 -25.79 4.18 19.89
C PHE A 25 -26.58 3.67 18.69
N TYR A 26 -27.62 2.88 18.92
CA TYR A 26 -28.51 2.42 17.85
C TYR A 26 -29.21 3.61 17.17
N HIS A 27 -29.83 4.50 17.96
CA HIS A 27 -30.47 5.68 17.36
C HIS A 27 -29.45 6.64 16.76
N ALA A 28 -28.28 6.80 17.40
CA ALA A 28 -27.20 7.59 16.81
C ALA A 28 -26.79 7.05 15.42
N HIS A 29 -26.59 5.74 15.29
CA HIS A 29 -26.27 5.07 14.03
C HIS A 29 -27.35 5.30 12.96
N GLN A 30 -28.63 5.11 13.29
CA GLN A 30 -29.73 5.36 12.36
C GLN A 30 -29.82 6.83 11.93
N MET A 31 -29.52 7.76 12.84
CA MET A 31 -29.47 9.18 12.53
C MET A 31 -28.32 9.51 11.57
N TYR A 32 -27.12 8.93 11.76
CA TYR A 32 -26.02 9.06 10.80
C TYR A 32 -26.41 8.53 9.42
N ARG A 33 -27.00 7.34 9.32
CA ARG A 33 -27.50 6.78 8.04
C ARG A 33 -28.53 7.69 7.37
N THR A 34 -29.42 8.29 8.16
CA THR A 34 -30.40 9.26 7.64
C THR A 34 -29.72 10.51 7.08
N LEU A 35 -28.67 11.01 7.74
CA LEU A 35 -27.87 12.14 7.24
C LEU A 35 -27.14 11.78 5.94
N TYR A 36 -26.57 10.56 5.83
CA TYR A 36 -25.96 10.08 4.61
C TYR A 36 -26.91 10.17 3.40
N PHE A 37 -28.12 9.59 3.50
CA PHE A 37 -29.07 9.64 2.39
C PHE A 37 -29.53 11.06 2.08
N ARG A 38 -29.73 11.90 3.11
CA ARG A 38 -30.13 13.30 2.93
C ARG A 38 -29.06 14.11 2.20
N LEU A 39 -27.81 14.03 2.66
CA LEU A 39 -26.70 14.79 2.07
C LEU A 39 -26.34 14.26 0.68
N SER A 40 -26.42 12.95 0.47
CA SER A 40 -26.25 12.32 -0.85
C SER A 40 -27.28 12.82 -1.86
N ARG A 41 -28.56 12.94 -1.46
CA ARG A 41 -29.61 13.52 -2.32
C ARG A 41 -29.37 14.98 -2.67
N GLN A 42 -28.68 15.72 -1.80
CA GLN A 42 -28.28 17.11 -2.02
C GLN A 42 -26.94 17.24 -2.76
N LEU A 43 -26.31 16.13 -3.13
CA LEU A 43 -24.98 16.08 -3.76
C LEU A 43 -23.89 16.75 -2.90
N LYS A 44 -24.09 16.84 -1.57
CA LYS A 44 -23.15 17.45 -0.63
C LYS A 44 -22.12 16.41 -0.18
N TRP A 45 -21.31 15.92 -1.12
CA TRP A 45 -20.43 14.78 -0.90
C TRP A 45 -19.36 15.03 0.16
N SER A 46 -18.66 16.18 0.13
CA SER A 46 -17.62 16.48 1.13
C SER A 46 -18.21 16.54 2.55
N GLN A 47 -19.34 17.24 2.72
CA GLN A 47 -20.03 17.30 4.02
C GLN A 47 -20.51 15.92 4.47
N SER A 48 -21.02 15.10 3.55
CA SER A 48 -21.41 13.72 3.86
C SER A 48 -20.22 12.86 4.27
N ALA A 49 -19.05 13.08 3.66
CA ALA A 49 -17.84 12.33 3.97
C ALA A 49 -17.37 12.65 5.39
N ASP A 50 -17.34 13.93 5.76
CA ASP A 50 -17.02 14.36 7.13
C ASP A 50 -17.97 13.75 8.16
N VAL A 51 -19.28 13.76 7.89
CA VAL A 51 -20.29 13.20 8.80
C VAL A 51 -20.16 11.68 8.95
N MET A 52 -19.86 10.95 7.87
CA MET A 52 -19.67 9.49 7.93
C MET A 52 -18.39 9.11 8.66
N PHE A 53 -17.29 9.83 8.41
CA PHE A 53 -16.03 9.62 9.13
C PHE A 53 -16.20 9.90 10.63
N GLU A 54 -16.77 11.07 10.99
CA GLU A 54 -17.01 11.48 12.38
C GLU A 54 -17.90 10.46 13.11
N GLY A 55 -18.99 10.01 12.47
CA GLY A 55 -19.90 9.03 13.05
C GLY A 55 -19.27 7.66 13.22
N SER A 56 -18.51 7.19 12.23
CA SER A 56 -17.77 5.93 12.31
C SER A 56 -16.78 5.95 13.47
N GLU A 57 -15.96 7.00 13.56
CA GLU A 57 -14.99 7.17 14.64
C GLU A 57 -15.66 7.16 16.01
N LYS A 58 -16.72 7.94 16.21
CA LYS A 58 -17.44 8.02 17.48
C LYS A 58 -18.03 6.68 17.91
N LEU A 59 -18.60 5.91 16.98
CA LEU A 59 -19.15 4.59 17.29
C LEU A 59 -18.05 3.57 17.60
N LEU A 60 -16.97 3.55 16.82
CA LEU A 60 -15.83 2.66 17.06
C LEU A 60 -15.17 2.91 18.42
N VAL A 61 -14.95 4.18 18.81
CA VAL A 61 -14.41 4.53 20.15
C VAL A 61 -15.29 4.01 21.29
N ASN A 62 -16.61 3.97 21.09
CA ASN A 62 -17.56 3.51 22.10
C ASN A 62 -17.77 1.98 22.11
N GLY A 63 -17.02 1.23 21.30
CA GLY A 63 -17.12 -0.23 21.21
C GLY A 63 -18.24 -0.74 20.29
N GLU A 64 -18.92 0.15 19.58
CA GLU A 64 -20.00 -0.20 18.63
C GLU A 64 -19.39 -0.57 17.27
N LEU A 65 -18.69 -1.70 17.24
CA LEU A 65 -17.83 -2.10 16.12
C LEU A 65 -18.59 -2.25 14.80
N ASN A 66 -19.73 -2.94 14.81
CA ASN A 66 -20.50 -3.20 13.59
C ASN A 66 -21.11 -1.92 13.02
N SER A 67 -21.70 -1.08 13.86
CA SER A 67 -22.27 0.20 13.44
C SER A 67 -21.19 1.17 12.97
N GLY A 68 -20.05 1.20 13.65
CA GLY A 68 -18.88 1.96 13.24
C GLY A 68 -18.34 1.54 11.88
N ALA A 69 -18.23 0.23 11.62
CA ALA A 69 -17.76 -0.31 10.35
C ALA A 69 -18.76 -0.13 9.20
N ASP A 70 -20.07 -0.18 9.47
CA ASP A 70 -21.10 0.20 8.50
C ASP A 70 -20.93 1.67 8.06
N LEU A 71 -20.77 2.60 9.02
CA LEU A 71 -20.54 4.01 8.68
C LEU A 71 -19.19 4.22 7.97
N ALA A 72 -18.14 3.46 8.29
CA ALA A 72 -16.88 3.49 7.56
C ALA A 72 -17.06 3.03 6.10
N SER A 73 -17.85 1.98 5.87
CA SER A 73 -18.22 1.54 4.53
C SER A 73 -18.97 2.64 3.76
N LEU A 74 -19.91 3.33 4.42
CA LEU A 74 -20.61 4.47 3.82
C LEU A 74 -19.66 5.64 3.55
N PHE A 75 -18.65 5.88 4.38
CA PHE A 75 -17.63 6.88 4.12
C PHE A 75 -16.93 6.61 2.77
N VAL A 76 -16.47 5.38 2.53
CA VAL A 76 -15.86 5.00 1.24
C VAL A 76 -16.84 5.12 0.07
N GLU A 77 -18.11 4.78 0.28
CA GLU A 77 -19.15 4.94 -0.74
C GLU A 77 -19.38 6.42 -1.10
N VAL A 78 -19.40 7.31 -0.11
CA VAL A 78 -19.49 8.77 -0.33
C VAL A 78 -18.29 9.27 -1.11
N LEU A 79 -17.07 8.84 -0.75
CA LEU A 79 -15.86 9.25 -1.46
C LEU A 79 -15.92 8.87 -2.95
N ASN A 80 -16.37 7.64 -3.25
CA ASN A 80 -16.55 7.17 -4.62
C ASN A 80 -17.62 7.95 -5.39
N LYS A 81 -18.83 8.09 -4.83
CA LYS A 81 -19.93 8.83 -5.48
C LYS A 81 -19.60 10.30 -5.70
N GLY A 82 -18.92 10.90 -4.72
CA GLY A 82 -18.45 12.27 -4.75
C GLY A 82 -17.22 12.50 -5.61
N LYS A 83 -16.61 11.44 -6.15
CA LYS A 83 -15.35 11.50 -6.92
C LYS A 83 -14.25 12.24 -6.14
N ILE A 84 -14.21 12.04 -4.83
CA ILE A 84 -13.29 12.72 -3.94
C ILE A 84 -11.91 12.08 -4.11
N PRO A 85 -10.85 12.84 -4.46
CA PRO A 85 -9.51 12.29 -4.62
C PRO A 85 -8.98 11.64 -3.34
N ALA A 86 -8.17 10.60 -3.50
CA ALA A 86 -7.43 9.95 -2.41
C ALA A 86 -6.28 10.83 -1.94
N SER A 87 -6.60 11.98 -1.35
CA SER A 87 -5.65 12.92 -0.77
C SER A 87 -5.00 12.36 0.49
N ALA A 88 -3.91 12.97 0.94
CA ALA A 88 -3.24 12.58 2.18
C ALA A 88 -4.17 12.57 3.40
N ASP A 89 -5.09 13.54 3.51
CA ASP A 89 -6.09 13.61 4.59
C ASP A 89 -7.07 12.42 4.52
N VAL A 90 -7.63 12.14 3.34
CA VAL A 90 -8.56 11.01 3.16
C VAL A 90 -7.87 9.69 3.48
N ILE A 91 -6.63 9.49 2.99
CA ILE A 91 -5.83 8.29 3.26
C ILE A 91 -5.59 8.11 4.76
N GLN A 92 -5.26 9.18 5.49
CA GLN A 92 -5.09 9.13 6.95
C GLN A 92 -6.39 8.74 7.66
N ARG A 93 -7.53 9.30 7.23
CA ARG A 93 -8.85 8.96 7.78
C ARG A 93 -9.20 7.49 7.55
N LEU A 94 -8.98 6.95 6.35
CA LEU A 94 -9.21 5.53 6.05
C LEU A 94 -8.36 4.62 6.94
N ALA A 95 -7.06 4.92 7.04
CA ALA A 95 -6.15 4.15 7.89
C ALA A 95 -6.50 4.22 9.39
N LYS A 96 -6.99 5.39 9.85
CA LYS A 96 -7.46 5.55 11.24
C LYS A 96 -8.68 4.69 11.52
N LEU A 97 -9.69 4.73 10.65
CA LEU A 97 -10.87 3.87 10.84
C LEU A 97 -10.48 2.39 10.82
N HIS A 98 -9.57 1.99 9.94
CA HIS A 98 -9.05 0.62 9.90
C HIS A 98 -8.38 0.20 11.22
N SER A 99 -7.53 1.04 11.82
CA SER A 99 -6.87 0.70 13.10
C SER A 99 -7.81 0.64 14.30
N MET A 100 -8.99 1.28 14.19
CA MET A 100 -10.02 1.26 15.23
C MET A 100 -10.95 0.05 15.12
N MET A 101 -11.00 -0.63 13.97
CA MET A 101 -11.78 -1.85 13.79
C MET A 101 -11.09 -3.05 14.43
N LYS A 102 -11.88 -3.98 14.94
CA LYS A 102 -11.38 -5.23 15.53
C LYS A 102 -10.50 -5.98 14.51
N ALA A 103 -9.30 -6.37 14.95
CA ALA A 103 -8.39 -7.19 14.15
C ALA A 103 -9.08 -8.50 13.72
N HIS A 104 -8.79 -8.94 12.49
CA HIS A 104 -9.36 -10.16 11.88
C HIS A 104 -10.89 -10.19 11.76
N SER A 105 -11.59 -9.07 11.95
CA SER A 105 -13.04 -9.06 11.75
C SER A 105 -13.40 -9.06 10.25
N PRO A 106 -14.47 -9.75 9.83
CA PRO A 106 -14.94 -9.73 8.45
C PRO A 106 -15.21 -8.32 7.93
N GLU A 107 -15.71 -7.43 8.79
CA GLU A 107 -15.97 -6.03 8.46
C GLU A 107 -14.69 -5.28 8.13
N ARG A 108 -13.61 -5.51 8.90
CA ARG A 108 -12.30 -4.90 8.65
C ARG A 108 -11.70 -5.40 7.35
N MET A 109 -11.76 -6.71 7.07
CA MET A 109 -11.30 -7.27 5.80
C MET A 109 -12.05 -6.66 4.61
N ALA A 110 -13.39 -6.60 4.69
CA ALA A 110 -14.22 -5.98 3.66
C ALA A 110 -13.93 -4.49 3.50
N PHE A 111 -13.68 -3.77 4.60
CA PHE A 111 -13.31 -2.37 4.58
C PHE A 111 -11.94 -2.15 3.92
N THR A 112 -10.94 -2.99 4.22
CA THR A 112 -9.61 -2.94 3.61
C THR A 112 -9.70 -3.04 2.08
N VAL A 113 -10.43 -4.04 1.57
CA VAL A 113 -10.64 -4.22 0.12
C VAL A 113 -11.25 -2.96 -0.49
N LYS A 114 -12.33 -2.43 0.10
CA LYS A 114 -12.97 -1.18 -0.38
C LYS A 114 -12.01 0.01 -0.38
N CYS A 115 -11.17 0.15 0.65
CA CYS A 115 -10.20 1.23 0.74
C CYS A 115 -9.15 1.14 -0.37
N ILE A 116 -8.63 -0.07 -0.63
CA ILE A 116 -7.66 -0.32 -1.70
C ILE A 116 -8.26 -0.01 -3.07
N GLU A 117 -9.45 -0.54 -3.37
CA GLU A 117 -10.17 -0.28 -4.62
C GLU A 117 -10.44 1.21 -4.84
N TYR A 118 -10.94 1.90 -3.80
CA TYR A 118 -11.15 3.35 -3.82
C TYR A 118 -9.84 4.10 -4.13
N SER A 119 -8.77 3.77 -3.42
CA SER A 119 -7.48 4.46 -3.55
C SER A 119 -6.84 4.24 -4.91
N SER A 120 -7.10 3.10 -5.56
CA SER A 120 -6.69 2.81 -6.93
C SER A 120 -7.47 3.63 -7.96
N ALA A 121 -8.78 3.78 -7.76
CA ALA A 121 -9.66 4.50 -8.66
C ALA A 121 -9.48 6.03 -8.60
N TRP A 122 -9.12 6.56 -7.43
CA TRP A 122 -9.07 8.00 -7.15
C TRP A 122 -7.70 8.52 -6.73
N ALA A 123 -6.63 7.80 -7.07
CA ALA A 123 -5.25 8.26 -6.86
C ALA A 123 -5.05 9.67 -7.46
N PRO A 124 -4.39 10.60 -6.76
CA PRO A 124 -4.11 11.93 -7.31
C PRO A 124 -3.35 11.78 -8.63
N THR A 125 -3.80 12.47 -9.68
CA THR A 125 -2.99 12.61 -10.89
C THR A 125 -1.71 13.32 -10.48
N GLU A 126 -0.55 12.71 -10.72
CA GLU A 126 0.70 13.46 -10.70
C GLU A 126 0.57 14.57 -11.73
N ALA A 127 0.26 15.79 -11.28
CA ALA A 127 0.49 16.98 -12.07
C ALA A 127 2.00 17.01 -12.31
N GLY A 128 2.39 16.82 -13.57
CA GLY A 128 3.75 16.54 -14.01
C GLY A 128 4.82 17.15 -13.11
N THR A 129 5.46 16.30 -12.32
CA THR A 129 6.68 16.67 -11.62
C THR A 129 7.72 16.95 -12.70
N VAL A 130 8.08 18.23 -12.81
CA VAL A 130 9.01 18.81 -13.77
C VAL A 130 10.31 17.99 -13.80
N LEU A 131 10.45 17.14 -14.81
CA LEU A 131 11.68 16.43 -15.16
C LEU A 131 11.87 16.42 -16.69
N GLU A 132 11.42 17.50 -17.33
CA GLU A 132 11.58 17.73 -18.76
C GLU A 132 12.14 19.14 -18.99
N THR A 133 13.30 19.44 -18.41
CA THR A 133 14.12 20.59 -18.83
C THR A 133 15.61 20.32 -18.61
N MET A 134 16.12 19.20 -19.12
CA MET A 134 17.56 19.07 -19.43
C MET A 134 17.75 18.17 -20.66
N ARG A 135 17.19 18.60 -21.79
CA ARG A 135 17.62 18.17 -23.12
C ARG A 135 17.65 19.38 -24.06
N GLY A 136 18.85 19.91 -24.25
CA GLY A 136 19.33 20.61 -25.45
C GLY A 136 18.51 21.80 -25.96
N ASN A 137 19.02 23.01 -25.72
CA ASN A 137 19.67 23.74 -26.82
C ASN A 137 20.38 24.99 -26.30
N ASP A 138 21.70 24.95 -26.37
CA ASP A 138 22.51 26.14 -26.58
C ASP A 138 22.07 26.80 -27.89
N ARG A 139 21.62 28.05 -27.81
CA ARG A 139 21.99 29.12 -28.75
C ARG A 139 21.48 30.47 -28.26
N VAL A 140 22.45 31.30 -27.92
CA VAL A 140 22.38 32.74 -27.69
C VAL A 140 21.76 33.47 -28.89
N SER A 141 20.78 34.36 -28.65
CA SER A 141 20.81 35.74 -29.17
C SER A 141 19.71 36.63 -28.61
N SER A 142 20.14 37.87 -28.35
CA SER A 142 19.46 39.06 -27.83
C SER A 142 18.24 39.51 -28.65
N ASN A 143 17.17 39.99 -28.02
CA ASN A 143 16.82 41.43 -27.94
C ASN A 143 15.45 41.73 -27.32
N ARG A 144 15.37 42.96 -26.81
CA ARG A 144 14.29 43.68 -26.11
C ARG A 144 13.03 43.89 -26.96
N ASN A 145 11.85 43.89 -26.34
CA ASN A 145 11.00 45.10 -26.19
C ASN A 145 9.70 44.83 -25.42
N THR A 146 9.24 45.91 -24.80
CA THR A 146 8.07 46.15 -23.95
C THR A 146 6.73 46.03 -24.67
N GLU A 147 5.67 45.60 -23.97
CA GLU A 147 4.37 46.29 -23.93
C GLU A 147 3.44 45.69 -22.86
N SER A 148 2.81 46.59 -22.10
CA SER A 148 1.78 46.32 -21.09
C SER A 148 0.43 46.05 -21.75
N LEU A 149 -0.41 45.17 -21.17
CA LEU A 149 -1.88 45.36 -21.15
C LEU A 149 -2.63 44.30 -20.29
N SER A 150 -3.43 44.84 -19.38
CA SER A 150 -4.73 44.40 -18.85
C SER A 150 -4.96 43.02 -18.22
N VAL A 151 -5.40 43.13 -16.97
CA VAL A 151 -6.18 42.21 -16.13
C VAL A 151 -7.36 41.55 -16.85
N MET A 152 -7.45 40.22 -16.80
CA MET A 152 -8.74 39.49 -16.75
C MET A 152 -8.62 38.24 -15.86
N ASN A 153 -9.59 38.10 -14.97
CA ASN A 153 -9.86 36.95 -14.10
C ASN A 153 -9.80 35.62 -14.86
N ALA A 154 -8.96 34.69 -14.39
CA ALA A 154 -9.09 33.28 -14.73
C ALA A 154 -9.51 32.50 -13.47
N ALA A 155 -10.73 31.97 -13.54
CA ALA A 155 -11.29 31.05 -12.56
C ALA A 155 -10.34 29.87 -12.32
N SER A 156 -10.28 29.41 -11.06
CA SER A 156 -9.57 28.21 -10.65
C SER A 156 -9.93 27.03 -11.57
N PRO A 157 -8.96 26.26 -12.10
CA PRO A 157 -9.30 25.11 -12.92
C PRO A 157 -9.90 24.05 -12.01
N SER A 158 -11.18 23.73 -12.25
CA SER A 158 -11.81 22.53 -11.72
C SER A 158 -11.02 21.33 -12.24
N VAL A 159 -10.31 20.67 -11.34
CA VAL A 159 -9.61 19.42 -11.63
C VAL A 159 -10.69 18.38 -11.95
N SER A 160 -10.91 18.14 -13.25
CA SER A 160 -11.81 17.10 -13.71
C SER A 160 -11.16 15.75 -13.47
N ALA A 161 -11.45 15.15 -12.32
CA ALA A 161 -11.04 13.80 -11.98
C ALA A 161 -11.78 12.80 -12.88
N THR A 162 -11.17 12.46 -14.01
CA THR A 162 -11.57 11.27 -14.79
C THR A 162 -10.98 10.04 -14.11
N PRO A 163 -11.76 8.98 -13.85
CA PRO A 163 -11.23 7.74 -13.29
C PRO A 163 -10.30 7.12 -14.32
N ARG A 164 -9.01 7.07 -14.01
CA ARG A 164 -8.01 6.30 -14.75
C ARG A 164 -7.19 5.50 -13.74
N LYS A 165 -6.86 4.25 -14.07
CA LYS A 165 -6.01 3.35 -13.27
C LYS A 165 -4.64 3.99 -13.05
N GLY A 166 -4.48 4.80 -12.01
CA GLY A 166 -3.21 5.44 -11.65
C GLY A 166 -2.25 4.47 -10.97
N CYS A 167 -2.78 3.57 -10.12
CA CYS A 167 -2.01 2.51 -9.47
C CYS A 167 -2.81 1.20 -9.49
N SER A 168 -2.24 0.13 -10.04
CA SER A 168 -2.95 -1.16 -10.20
C SER A 168 -3.26 -1.87 -8.87
N PHE A 169 -2.60 -1.46 -7.79
CA PHE A 169 -2.67 -2.15 -6.49
C PHE A 169 -3.27 -1.30 -5.37
N GLY A 170 -3.54 0.00 -5.59
CA GLY A 170 -3.93 0.92 -4.51
C GLY A 170 -2.86 1.98 -4.25
N HIS A 171 -3.22 3.03 -3.50
CA HIS A 171 -2.33 4.16 -3.24
C HIS A 171 -1.18 3.74 -2.29
N PRO A 172 0.10 4.00 -2.62
CA PRO A 172 1.24 3.53 -1.82
C PRO A 172 1.22 3.99 -0.35
N ASP A 173 0.80 5.23 -0.07
CA ASP A 173 0.65 5.71 1.31
C ASP A 173 -0.45 5.00 2.10
N LEU A 174 -1.55 4.60 1.45
CA LEU A 174 -2.57 3.82 2.14
C LEU A 174 -2.01 2.44 2.50
N HIS A 175 -1.33 1.78 1.56
CA HIS A 175 -0.61 0.55 1.84
C HIS A 175 0.38 0.69 3.00
N ARG A 176 1.18 1.76 3.02
CA ARG A 176 2.10 2.04 4.13
C ARG A 176 1.39 2.09 5.48
N LEU A 177 0.27 2.81 5.58
CA LEU A 177 -0.45 2.96 6.84
C LEU A 177 -1.16 1.66 7.27
N LEU A 178 -1.77 0.94 6.32
CA LEU A 178 -2.36 -0.38 6.59
C LEU A 178 -1.29 -1.37 7.06
N ALA A 179 -0.12 -1.38 6.44
CA ALA A 179 0.99 -2.22 6.83
C ALA A 179 1.45 -1.94 8.27
N ILE A 180 1.52 -0.67 8.66
CA ILE A 180 1.85 -0.27 10.04
C ILE A 180 0.77 -0.76 11.02
N ASN A 181 -0.52 -0.63 10.68
CA ASN A 181 -1.60 -1.14 11.52
C ASN A 181 -1.48 -2.66 11.74
N PHE A 182 -1.29 -3.43 10.67
CA PHE A 182 -1.11 -4.89 10.78
C PHE A 182 0.16 -5.28 11.54
N TRP A 183 1.26 -4.54 11.35
CA TRP A 183 2.51 -4.79 12.08
C TRP A 183 2.36 -4.53 13.58
N GLN A 184 1.66 -3.47 13.98
CA GLN A 184 1.36 -3.22 15.40
C GLN A 184 0.60 -4.38 16.06
N GLU A 185 -0.22 -5.08 15.28
CA GLU A 185 -1.00 -6.25 15.69
C GLU A 185 -0.21 -7.57 15.59
N LYS A 186 1.07 -7.53 15.21
CA LYS A 186 1.91 -8.71 14.92
C LYS A 186 1.37 -9.60 13.80
N ASN A 187 0.46 -9.09 12.97
CA ASN A 187 0.03 -9.74 11.75
C ASN A 187 1.07 -9.44 10.65
N PHE A 188 2.18 -10.19 10.70
CA PHE A 188 3.31 -9.98 9.79
C PHE A 188 2.98 -10.32 8.34
N SER A 189 2.06 -11.26 8.10
CA SER A 189 1.65 -11.67 6.75
C SER A 189 0.98 -10.51 6.00
N ASP A 190 -0.10 -9.96 6.57
CA ASP A 190 -0.80 -8.82 5.97
C ASP A 190 0.07 -7.56 5.95
N ALA A 191 0.87 -7.33 7.01
CA ALA A 191 1.81 -6.22 7.04
C ALA A 191 2.80 -6.29 5.88
N ARG A 192 3.38 -7.47 5.63
CA ARG A 192 4.32 -7.71 4.53
C ARG A 192 3.65 -7.49 3.17
N TYR A 193 2.44 -8.01 2.99
CA TYR A 193 1.66 -7.77 1.78
C TYR A 193 1.44 -6.28 1.53
N HIS A 194 1.07 -5.51 2.54
CA HIS A 194 0.85 -4.08 2.33
C HIS A 194 2.18 -3.32 2.15
N PHE A 195 3.25 -3.66 2.87
CA PHE A 195 4.53 -2.98 2.72
C PHE A 195 5.13 -3.12 1.31
N ILE A 196 4.96 -4.26 0.63
CA ILE A 196 5.53 -4.45 -0.71
C ILE A 196 4.92 -3.51 -1.76
N HIS A 197 3.67 -3.10 -1.55
CA HIS A 197 2.95 -2.13 -2.40
C HIS A 197 3.12 -0.68 -1.93
N SER A 198 3.91 -0.46 -0.89
CA SER A 198 4.24 0.87 -0.37
C SER A 198 5.57 1.40 -0.91
N THR A 199 5.91 2.63 -0.52
CA THR A 199 7.23 3.26 -0.72
C THR A 199 8.05 3.32 0.57
N ASP A 200 7.67 2.57 1.61
CA ASP A 200 8.28 2.63 2.94
C ASP A 200 9.24 1.47 3.20
N GLY A 201 10.44 1.57 2.63
CA GLY A 201 11.48 0.57 2.81
C GLY A 201 12.02 0.53 4.24
N THR A 202 11.91 1.64 4.99
CA THR A 202 12.45 1.75 6.34
C THR A 202 11.61 0.95 7.33
N ASN A 203 10.31 1.19 7.38
CA ASN A 203 9.44 0.44 8.29
C ASN A 203 9.27 -0.99 7.84
N PHE A 204 9.28 -1.27 6.54
CA PHE A 204 9.26 -2.67 6.08
C PHE A 204 10.50 -3.43 6.55
N ALA A 205 11.70 -2.86 6.40
CA ALA A 205 12.91 -3.50 6.91
C ALA A 205 12.88 -3.73 8.42
N ARG A 206 12.40 -2.75 9.19
CA ARG A 206 12.25 -2.90 10.66
C ARG A 206 11.25 -3.99 11.01
N MET A 207 10.12 -4.04 10.32
CA MET A 207 9.14 -5.10 10.49
C MET A 207 9.75 -6.47 10.16
N LEU A 208 10.53 -6.60 9.08
CA LEU A 208 11.20 -7.85 8.72
C LEU A 208 12.22 -8.30 9.76
N VAL A 209 12.98 -7.36 10.37
CA VAL A 209 13.88 -7.68 11.50
C VAL A 209 13.09 -8.24 12.66
N GLU A 210 11.99 -7.59 13.02
CA GLU A 210 11.14 -8.05 14.11
C GLU A 210 10.49 -9.41 13.79
N PHE A 211 10.01 -9.59 12.56
CA PHE A 211 9.42 -10.83 12.12
C PHE A 211 10.42 -11.99 12.17
N HIS A 212 11.63 -11.80 11.64
CA HIS A 212 12.69 -12.82 11.70
C HIS A 212 13.07 -13.15 13.14
N THR A 213 13.30 -12.13 13.97
CA THR A 213 13.77 -12.35 15.35
C THR A 213 12.71 -12.97 16.26
N SER A 214 11.42 -12.80 15.94
CA SER A 214 10.31 -13.35 16.72
C SER A 214 9.82 -14.72 16.22
N ARG A 215 9.77 -14.95 14.90
CA ARG A 215 9.16 -16.15 14.30
C ARG A 215 10.06 -16.90 13.30
N GLY A 216 11.20 -16.34 12.88
CA GLY A 216 12.04 -16.90 11.82
C GLY A 216 13.15 -17.83 12.30
N TYR A 217 13.60 -18.74 11.43
CA TYR A 217 14.77 -19.57 11.71
C TYR A 217 16.07 -18.78 11.55
N ARG A 218 17.09 -19.08 12.36
CA ARG A 218 18.41 -18.41 12.29
C ARG A 218 19.05 -18.51 10.91
N SER A 219 18.84 -19.63 10.22
CA SER A 219 19.35 -19.90 8.87
C SER A 219 18.64 -19.11 7.77
N GLU A 220 17.57 -18.36 8.07
CA GLU A 220 16.77 -17.65 7.08
C GLU A 220 16.97 -16.13 7.11
N VAL A 221 17.83 -15.62 7.98
CA VAL A 221 18.05 -14.18 8.19
C VAL A 221 18.24 -13.38 6.89
N ASP A 222 18.92 -13.94 5.90
CA ASP A 222 19.15 -13.30 4.60
C ASP A 222 18.01 -13.52 3.59
N LEU A 223 17.17 -14.55 3.78
CA LEU A 223 16.01 -14.84 2.93
C LEU A 223 14.89 -13.81 3.07
N PHE A 224 14.65 -13.32 4.31
CA PHE A 224 13.60 -12.32 4.59
C PHE A 224 13.82 -11.05 3.75
N ILE A 225 15.03 -10.50 3.78
CA ILE A 225 15.36 -9.29 3.01
C ILE A 225 15.57 -9.57 1.53
N ALA A 226 16.09 -10.76 1.15
CA ALA A 226 16.21 -11.15 -0.25
C ALA A 226 14.87 -11.14 -0.96
N GLN A 227 13.86 -11.76 -0.34
CA GLN A 227 12.52 -11.80 -0.91
C GLN A 227 11.95 -10.39 -1.12
N ALA A 228 12.03 -9.52 -0.12
CA ALA A 228 11.56 -8.14 -0.21
C ALA A 228 12.28 -7.32 -1.30
N VAL A 229 13.62 -7.39 -1.36
CA VAL A 229 14.41 -6.67 -2.37
C VAL A 229 14.06 -7.13 -3.78
N LEU A 230 14.00 -8.45 -4.01
CA LEU A 230 13.68 -9.01 -5.31
C LEU A 230 12.24 -8.65 -5.74
N GLN A 231 11.28 -8.70 -4.82
CA GLN A 231 9.90 -8.29 -5.08
C GLN A 231 9.78 -6.79 -5.42
N PHE A 232 10.48 -5.90 -4.71
CA PHE A 232 10.49 -4.48 -5.04
C PHE A 232 11.10 -4.20 -6.41
N LEU A 233 12.21 -4.88 -6.76
CA LEU A 233 12.80 -4.76 -8.09
C LEU A 233 11.82 -5.26 -9.17
N CYS A 234 11.05 -6.33 -8.93
CA CYS A 234 9.99 -6.77 -9.84
C CYS A 234 8.89 -5.72 -10.04
N LEU A 235 8.66 -4.84 -9.06
CA LEU A 235 7.73 -3.71 -9.13
C LEU A 235 8.36 -2.42 -9.66
N LYS A 236 9.61 -2.47 -10.14
CA LYS A 236 10.39 -1.30 -10.55
C LYS A 236 10.62 -0.27 -9.43
N ASN A 237 10.51 -0.68 -8.16
CA ASN A 237 10.67 0.18 -7.00
C ASN A 237 12.09 0.07 -6.41
N GLN A 238 13.10 0.47 -7.21
CA GLN A 238 14.52 0.35 -6.85
C GLN A 238 14.90 1.14 -5.60
N GLN A 239 14.35 2.36 -5.44
CA GLN A 239 14.66 3.22 -4.30
C GLN A 239 14.26 2.55 -2.97
N THR A 240 13.02 2.05 -2.90
CA THR A 240 12.51 1.36 -1.71
C THR A 240 13.28 0.07 -1.44
N ALA A 241 13.61 -0.71 -2.48
CA ALA A 241 14.45 -1.91 -2.35
C ALA A 241 15.81 -1.61 -1.69
N THR A 242 16.46 -0.53 -2.15
CA THR A 242 17.77 -0.10 -1.64
C THR A 242 17.69 0.34 -0.19
N VAL A 243 16.70 1.19 0.15
CA VAL A 243 16.48 1.64 1.52
C VAL A 243 16.20 0.46 2.44
N ALA A 244 15.30 -0.45 2.05
CA ALA A 244 14.97 -1.63 2.84
C ALA A 244 16.21 -2.50 3.11
N PHE A 245 17.01 -2.78 2.08
CA PHE A 245 18.24 -3.55 2.23
C PHE A 245 19.22 -2.92 3.21
N LEU A 246 19.46 -1.60 3.09
CA LEU A 246 20.39 -0.88 3.95
C LEU A 246 19.90 -0.81 5.40
N VAL A 247 18.61 -0.54 5.61
CA VAL A 247 18.03 -0.47 6.96
C VAL A 247 18.05 -1.84 7.63
N TYR A 248 17.68 -2.90 6.89
CA TYR A 248 17.67 -4.27 7.41
C TYR A 248 19.08 -4.72 7.82
N THR A 249 20.05 -4.63 6.90
CA THR A 249 21.41 -5.13 7.16
C THR A 249 22.13 -4.38 8.27
N ARG A 250 21.83 -3.08 8.47
CA ARG A 250 22.38 -2.28 9.58
C ARG A 250 21.67 -2.50 10.92
N GLY A 251 20.38 -2.84 10.87
CA GLY A 251 19.53 -2.95 12.06
C GLY A 251 19.38 -4.38 12.59
N HIS A 252 19.69 -5.40 11.80
CA HIS A 252 19.45 -6.79 12.16
C HIS A 252 20.53 -7.33 13.13
N PRO A 253 20.18 -7.87 14.31
CA PRO A 253 21.16 -8.29 15.32
C PRO A 253 22.07 -9.46 14.87
N ALA A 254 21.57 -10.31 13.98
CA ALA A 254 22.34 -11.42 13.41
C ALA A 254 23.16 -11.06 12.15
N VAL A 255 23.12 -9.81 11.68
CA VAL A 255 23.91 -9.34 10.53
C VAL A 255 25.00 -8.42 11.05
N GLN A 256 26.25 -8.71 10.68
CA GLN A 256 27.41 -7.97 11.17
C GLN A 256 28.05 -7.13 10.06
N GLY A 257 28.35 -5.87 10.40
CA GLY A 257 29.21 -5.01 9.59
C GLY A 257 28.58 -4.48 8.29
N ALA A 258 29.45 -3.92 7.46
CA ALA A 258 29.14 -3.45 6.11
C ALA A 258 29.53 -4.53 5.08
N PRO A 259 29.09 -4.42 3.81
CA PRO A 259 29.59 -5.30 2.76
C PRO A 259 31.14 -5.27 2.68
N PRO A 260 31.81 -6.41 2.40
CA PRO A 260 31.21 -7.72 2.14
C PRO A 260 30.73 -8.41 3.44
N PHE A 261 29.53 -8.95 3.39
CA PHE A 261 28.92 -9.71 4.49
C PHE A 261 29.46 -11.13 4.55
N ALA A 262 29.39 -11.76 5.72
CA ALA A 262 29.62 -13.20 5.87
C ALA A 262 28.58 -14.05 5.12
N LEU A 263 27.37 -13.52 4.91
CA LEU A 263 26.26 -14.18 4.25
C LEU A 263 26.33 -13.94 2.72
N PRO A 264 26.57 -14.97 1.89
CA PRO A 264 26.74 -14.80 0.45
C PRO A 264 25.52 -14.21 -0.25
N LEU A 265 24.30 -14.55 0.18
CA LEU A 265 23.09 -14.01 -0.41
C LEU A 265 22.97 -12.49 -0.20
N LEU A 266 23.38 -11.96 0.95
CA LEU A 266 23.40 -10.51 1.17
C LEU A 266 24.38 -9.80 0.24
N ASN A 267 25.54 -10.42 -0.05
CA ASN A 267 26.49 -9.90 -1.03
C ASN A 267 25.90 -9.91 -2.44
N PHE A 268 25.17 -10.97 -2.81
CA PHE A 268 24.45 -11.01 -4.07
C PHE A 268 23.46 -9.85 -4.20
N LEU A 269 22.62 -9.62 -3.19
CA LEU A 269 21.65 -8.53 -3.20
C LEU A 269 22.32 -7.16 -3.30
N TRP A 270 23.42 -6.96 -2.56
CA TRP A 270 24.20 -5.73 -2.63
C TRP A 270 24.73 -5.46 -4.04
N PHE A 271 25.36 -6.47 -4.67
CA PHE A 271 25.85 -6.33 -6.04
C PHE A 271 24.73 -6.22 -7.06
N LEU A 272 23.59 -6.88 -6.85
CA LEU A 272 22.41 -6.76 -7.71
C LEU A 272 21.87 -5.32 -7.68
N LEU A 273 21.72 -4.71 -6.49
CA LEU A 273 21.28 -3.33 -6.33
C LEU A 273 22.25 -2.36 -7.03
N LEU A 274 23.56 -2.53 -6.86
CA LEU A 274 24.58 -1.74 -7.56
C LEU A 274 24.51 -1.93 -9.09
N ALA A 275 24.29 -3.15 -9.57
CA ALA A 275 24.16 -3.45 -11.00
C ALA A 275 22.92 -2.79 -11.60
N VAL A 276 21.80 -2.76 -10.87
CA VAL A 276 20.58 -2.06 -11.28
C VAL A 276 20.80 -0.55 -11.30
N GLU A 277 21.40 0.02 -10.25
CA GLU A 277 21.67 1.46 -10.13
C GLU A 277 22.61 1.98 -11.21
N SER A 278 23.69 1.25 -11.47
CA SER A 278 24.70 1.59 -12.49
C SER A 278 24.26 1.25 -13.91
N ARG A 279 23.06 0.68 -14.11
CA ARG A 279 22.57 0.17 -15.41
C ARG A 279 23.60 -0.74 -16.08
N ALA A 280 24.12 -1.68 -15.30
CA ALA A 280 25.13 -2.62 -15.77
C ALA A 280 24.64 -3.45 -16.96
N LYS A 281 25.59 -3.99 -17.74
CA LYS A 281 25.28 -4.86 -18.88
C LYS A 281 24.71 -6.20 -18.40
N LEU A 282 23.86 -6.82 -19.21
CA LEU A 282 23.27 -8.15 -18.96
C LEU A 282 24.32 -9.21 -18.55
N ALA A 283 25.52 -9.17 -19.14
CA ALA A 283 26.60 -10.10 -18.80
C ALA A 283 27.00 -10.05 -17.32
N ILE A 284 27.00 -8.87 -16.68
CA ILE A 284 27.31 -8.71 -15.26
C ILE A 284 26.21 -9.33 -14.40
N PHE A 285 24.95 -9.06 -14.74
CA PHE A 285 23.81 -9.67 -14.06
C PHE A 285 23.83 -11.19 -14.16
N THR A 286 24.05 -11.75 -15.35
CA THR A 286 24.15 -13.20 -15.55
C THR A 286 25.29 -13.80 -14.74
N LEU A 287 26.47 -13.17 -14.76
CA LEU A 287 27.62 -13.60 -13.97
C LEU A 287 27.32 -13.62 -12.46
N LEU A 288 26.61 -12.60 -11.94
CA LEU A 288 26.20 -12.56 -10.54
C LEU A 288 25.25 -13.73 -10.21
N CYS A 289 24.23 -13.95 -11.04
CA CYS A 289 23.28 -15.06 -10.86
C CYS A 289 23.99 -16.43 -10.87
N ASP A 290 24.94 -16.62 -11.79
CA ASP A 290 25.70 -17.87 -11.88
C ASP A 290 26.62 -18.08 -10.68
N LYS A 291 27.32 -17.02 -10.24
CA LYS A 291 28.26 -17.09 -9.12
C LYS A 291 27.58 -17.39 -7.79
N TYR A 292 26.36 -16.87 -7.59
CA TYR A 292 25.62 -17.02 -6.32
C TYR A 292 24.52 -18.08 -6.38
N ARG A 293 24.53 -18.97 -7.40
CA ARG A 293 23.49 -19.98 -7.62
C ARG A 293 23.15 -20.80 -6.37
N SER A 294 24.15 -21.27 -5.62
CA SER A 294 23.92 -22.04 -4.39
C SER A 294 23.15 -21.28 -3.31
N SER A 295 23.30 -19.96 -3.25
CA SER A 295 22.57 -19.09 -2.33
C SER A 295 21.16 -18.78 -2.83
N LEU A 296 21.01 -18.64 -4.15
CA LEU A 296 19.74 -18.36 -4.82
C LEU A 296 18.80 -19.56 -4.82
N ASP A 297 19.35 -20.77 -4.92
CA ASP A 297 18.58 -22.01 -4.99
C ASP A 297 17.95 -22.41 -3.64
N ARG A 298 18.23 -21.67 -2.57
CA ARG A 298 17.57 -21.82 -1.26
C ARG A 298 16.09 -21.44 -1.29
N ASP A 299 15.69 -20.57 -2.21
CA ASP A 299 14.29 -20.23 -2.46
C ASP A 299 14.01 -20.36 -3.97
N PRO A 300 13.19 -21.33 -4.40
CA PRO A 300 12.90 -21.55 -5.82
C PRO A 300 12.21 -20.35 -6.48
N THR A 301 11.53 -19.49 -5.72
CA THR A 301 10.83 -18.30 -6.23
C THR A 301 11.80 -17.23 -6.72
N TYR A 302 13.05 -17.21 -6.22
CA TYR A 302 14.05 -16.20 -6.62
C TYR A 302 14.39 -16.27 -8.10
N ARG A 303 14.36 -17.46 -8.70
CA ARG A 303 14.58 -17.61 -10.14
C ARG A 303 13.51 -16.88 -10.96
N LEU A 304 12.25 -16.92 -10.50
CA LEU A 304 11.13 -16.23 -11.14
C LEU A 304 11.30 -14.70 -11.05
N TYR A 305 11.68 -14.21 -9.87
CA TYR A 305 11.97 -12.78 -9.69
C TYR A 305 13.15 -12.33 -10.54
N LEU A 306 14.26 -13.08 -10.55
CA LEU A 306 15.45 -12.74 -11.31
C LEU A 306 15.22 -12.78 -12.81
N GLU A 307 14.36 -13.66 -13.32
CA GLU A 307 13.93 -13.64 -14.72
C GLU A 307 13.25 -12.30 -15.06
N LYS A 308 12.29 -11.88 -14.23
CA LYS A 308 11.58 -10.61 -14.40
C LYS A 308 12.50 -9.39 -14.23
N ILE A 309 13.39 -9.39 -13.24
CA ILE A 309 14.40 -8.35 -13.02
C ILE A 309 15.34 -8.24 -14.23
N GLY A 310 15.79 -9.38 -14.75
CA GLY A 310 16.59 -9.49 -15.99
C GLY A 310 15.93 -8.79 -17.17
N GLN A 311 14.62 -9.01 -17.34
CA GLN A 311 13.83 -8.37 -18.39
C GLN A 311 13.67 -6.86 -18.16
N ILE A 312 13.35 -6.45 -16.93
CA ILE A 312 13.06 -5.05 -16.58
C ILE A 312 14.30 -4.16 -16.69
N PHE A 313 15.43 -4.58 -16.12
CA PHE A 313 16.60 -3.71 -15.92
C PHE A 313 17.77 -4.00 -16.86
N PHE A 314 17.85 -5.22 -17.40
CA PHE A 314 19.03 -5.69 -18.15
C PHE A 314 18.72 -6.06 -19.60
N GLY A 315 17.47 -5.91 -20.05
CA GLY A 315 17.06 -6.21 -21.42
C GLY A 315 17.16 -7.70 -21.76
N LYS A 316 17.09 -8.59 -20.77
CA LYS A 316 16.99 -10.03 -21.01
C LYS A 316 15.76 -10.30 -21.85
N GLN A 317 15.92 -10.97 -22.98
CA GLN A 317 14.77 -11.37 -23.79
C GLN A 317 13.91 -12.36 -23.00
N PRO A 318 12.58 -12.31 -23.11
CA PRO A 318 11.72 -13.32 -22.52
C PRO A 318 12.16 -14.70 -23.01
N SER A 319 12.33 -15.62 -22.07
CA SER A 319 12.67 -17.00 -22.38
C SER A 319 11.50 -17.65 -23.15
N HIS A 320 11.46 -17.51 -24.47
CA HIS A 320 10.56 -18.25 -25.34
C HIS A 320 11.11 -19.67 -25.47
N GLY A 321 10.62 -20.58 -24.62
CA GLY A 321 10.88 -22.00 -24.78
C GLY A 321 10.49 -22.47 -26.19
N ARG A 322 11.41 -23.19 -26.84
CA ARG A 322 11.20 -23.89 -28.11
C ARG A 322 10.02 -24.86 -27.95
N GLU A 323 9.05 -24.71 -28.84
CA GLU A 323 7.92 -25.59 -29.20
C GLU A 323 7.79 -26.94 -28.45
N THR A 324 6.87 -26.97 -27.49
CA THR A 324 5.80 -27.99 -27.47
C THR A 324 4.48 -27.26 -27.33
N SER A 325 3.56 -27.56 -28.23
CA SER A 325 2.23 -26.96 -28.32
C SER A 325 1.50 -26.96 -26.98
N GLY A 326 1.04 -25.77 -26.56
CA GLY A 326 0.09 -25.60 -25.46
C GLY A 326 0.66 -24.99 -24.17
N MET A 327 0.17 -23.78 -23.86
CA MET A 327 -0.10 -23.34 -22.48
C MET A 327 1.01 -22.75 -21.58
N PHE A 328 2.24 -22.46 -22.05
CA PHE A 328 3.28 -21.92 -21.13
C PHE A 328 4.24 -20.87 -21.72
N GLY A 329 3.74 -19.84 -22.41
CA GLY A 329 4.56 -18.74 -22.95
C GLY A 329 4.19 -17.37 -22.39
N GLY A 330 5.05 -16.75 -21.57
CA GLY A 330 5.05 -15.32 -21.22
C GLY A 330 3.92 -14.78 -20.33
N GLY A 331 2.69 -15.30 -20.46
CA GLY A 331 1.55 -14.91 -19.63
C GLY A 331 1.53 -15.60 -18.27
N PHE A 332 1.98 -16.86 -18.19
CA PHE A 332 1.91 -17.65 -16.96
C PHE A 332 2.87 -17.15 -15.88
N LEU A 333 4.13 -16.86 -16.21
CA LEU A 333 5.10 -16.30 -15.26
C LEU A 333 4.69 -14.91 -14.76
N GLY A 334 4.20 -14.06 -15.68
CA GLY A 334 3.69 -12.73 -15.35
C GLY A 334 2.48 -12.81 -14.42
N ASN A 335 1.53 -13.71 -14.70
CA ASN A 335 0.37 -13.95 -13.85
C ASN A 335 0.75 -14.57 -12.50
N MET A 336 1.69 -15.50 -12.46
CA MET A 336 2.17 -16.12 -11.22
C MET A 336 2.89 -15.12 -10.33
N ILE A 337 3.77 -14.26 -10.89
CA ILE A 337 4.40 -13.19 -10.12
C ILE A 337 3.34 -12.18 -9.67
N ASN A 338 2.38 -11.81 -10.52
CA ASN A 338 1.31 -10.91 -10.10
C ASN A 338 0.45 -11.53 -8.99
N GLN A 339 0.18 -12.84 -9.00
CA GLN A 339 -0.52 -13.57 -7.94
C GLN A 339 0.30 -13.65 -6.65
N LEU A 340 1.60 -13.93 -6.76
CA LEU A 340 2.56 -13.94 -5.65
C LEU A 340 2.70 -12.56 -5.02
N MET A 341 2.62 -11.50 -5.82
CA MET A 341 2.61 -10.11 -5.37
C MET A 341 1.22 -9.67 -4.88
N ALA A 342 0.15 -10.33 -5.30
CA ALA A 342 -1.22 -10.10 -4.85
C ALA A 342 -1.56 -10.83 -3.53
N GLY A 343 -0.61 -11.57 -2.95
CA GLY A 343 -0.72 -12.08 -1.58
C GLY A 343 -1.60 -13.32 -1.38
N LEU A 344 -2.02 -14.03 -2.44
CA LEU A 344 -2.86 -15.24 -2.33
C LEU A 344 -2.06 -16.50 -1.95
N GLY A 345 -1.15 -16.42 -0.97
CA GLY A 345 -0.15 -17.48 -0.76
C GLY A 345 0.20 -17.85 0.68
N ASP A 346 -0.55 -17.41 1.69
CA ASP A 346 -0.31 -17.82 3.08
C ASP A 346 -1.62 -17.84 3.88
N ASP A 347 -2.57 -18.67 3.45
CA ASP A 347 -3.53 -19.28 4.38
C ASP A 347 -2.78 -20.37 5.14
N MET A 348 -1.88 -19.98 6.05
CA MET A 348 -1.45 -20.86 7.13
C MET A 348 -2.43 -20.63 8.27
N ASP A 349 -3.36 -21.57 8.43
CA ASP A 349 -4.25 -21.69 9.57
C ASP A 349 -3.42 -21.68 10.88
N GLU A 350 -3.26 -20.51 11.51
CA GLU A 350 -2.81 -20.41 12.90
C GLU A 350 -4.05 -20.56 13.82
N ASP A 351 -4.60 -21.77 13.91
CA ASP A 351 -5.55 -22.17 14.97
C ASP A 351 -5.25 -23.61 15.43
N GLU A 352 -4.16 -23.80 16.18
CA GLU A 352 -4.06 -24.91 17.14
C GLU A 352 -4.00 -24.31 18.55
N GLU A 353 -5.19 -24.02 19.10
CA GLU A 353 -5.37 -23.90 20.54
C GLU A 353 -5.02 -25.25 21.18
N LEU A 354 -3.84 -25.32 21.80
CA LEU A 354 -3.44 -26.38 22.70
C LEU A 354 -4.39 -26.41 23.91
N SER A 355 -5.47 -27.18 23.80
CA SER A 355 -6.26 -27.59 24.96
C SER A 355 -5.43 -28.55 25.81
N ILE A 356 -4.87 -28.03 26.90
CA ILE A 356 -4.32 -28.84 27.98
C ILE A 356 -5.52 -29.48 28.69
N SER A 357 -5.81 -30.73 28.36
CA SER A 357 -6.66 -31.58 29.19
C SER A 357 -5.83 -31.98 30.42
N THR A 358 -6.13 -31.36 31.56
CA THR A 358 -5.82 -31.94 32.87
C THR A 358 -6.71 -33.17 33.05
N GLU A 359 -6.17 -34.36 32.81
CA GLU A 359 -6.80 -35.60 33.27
C GLU A 359 -6.32 -35.95 34.68
N ASP A 360 -7.29 -36.45 35.42
CA ASP A 360 -7.35 -36.55 36.87
C ASP A 360 -6.30 -37.46 37.52
N VAL A 361 -6.02 -37.07 38.75
CA VAL A 361 -5.44 -37.90 39.81
C VAL A 361 -6.42 -39.02 40.15
N ASP A 362 -5.97 -40.26 40.04
CA ASP A 362 -6.23 -41.33 41.03
C ASP A 362 -5.07 -42.34 41.03
#